data_AF-A0A7W8YJR6-F1
#
_entry.id   AF-A0A7W8YJR6-F1
#
_cell.length_a   1.000
_cell.length_b   1.000
_cell.length_c   1.000
_cell.angle_alpha   90.00
_cell.angle_beta   90.00
_cell.angle_gamma   90.00
#
_symmetry.space_group_name_H-M   'P 1'
#
loop_
_entity.id
_entity.type
_entity.pdbx_description
1 polymer ?
#
loop_
_entity_poly.entity_id
_entity_poly.type
_entity_poly.pdbx_seq_one_letter_code
_entity_poly.pdbx_strand_id
1 'polypeptide(L)' 'MPDMHASLAFIRWPGKPEKLTTVAKFVHIWQQDGQQWRVSRIISYAHSVPN' A
#
# COMPACT_ATOMS: atom_id res chain seq x y z
N MET A 1 -8.74 5.46 13.94
CA MET A 1 -9.18 4.09 13.61
C MET A 1 -8.16 3.47 12.67
N PRO A 2 -7.76 2.19 12.83
CA PRO A 2 -6.88 1.53 11.86
C PRO A 2 -7.63 1.12 10.60
N ASP A 3 -6.95 1.18 9.45
CA ASP A 3 -7.43 0.67 8.16
C ASP A 3 -6.30 -0.08 7.42
N MET A 4 -6.70 -0.90 6.45
CA MET A 4 -5.80 -1.72 5.65
C MET A 4 -5.99 -1.43 4.16
N HIS A 5 -4.87 -1.31 3.46
CA HIS A 5 -4.84 -1.13 2.01
C HIS A 5 -3.80 -2.04 1.35
N ALA A 6 -4.10 -2.44 0.11
CA ALA A 6 -3.16 -3.11 -0.76
C ALA A 6 -2.79 -2.18 -1.93
N SER A 7 -1.52 -2.14 -2.29
CA SER A 7 -1.00 -1.42 -3.44
C SER A 7 -0.44 -2.40 -4.46
N LEU A 8 -0.73 -2.14 -5.74
CA LEU A 8 -0.26 -2.93 -6.87
C LEU A 8 0.76 -2.10 -7.65
N ALA A 9 1.94 -2.65 -7.89
CA ALA A 9 2.99 -2.00 -8.67
C ALA A 9 3.19 -2.72 -10.01
N PHE A 10 3.04 -1.97 -11.09
CA PHE A 10 3.18 -2.46 -12.46
C PHE A 10 4.39 -1.88 -13.15
N ILE A 11 5.02 -2.66 -14.02
CA ILE A 11 6.05 -2.18 -14.95
C ILE A 11 5.54 -2.38 -16.38
N ARG A 12 5.70 -1.34 -17.20
CA ARG A 12 5.39 -1.36 -18.64
C ARG A 12 6.67 -1.18 -19.45
N TRP A 13 6.89 -2.06 -20.41
CA TRP A 13 7.96 -1.93 -21.39
C TRP A 13 7.38 -1.62 -22.77
N PRO A 14 8.07 -0.84 -23.62
CA PRO A 14 7.64 -0.61 -25.00
C PRO A 14 7.39 -1.94 -25.73
N GLY A 15 6.22 -2.08 -26.36
CA GLY A 15 5.84 -3.28 -27.10
C GLY A 15 5.51 -4.51 -26.26
N LYS A 16 5.45 -4.41 -24.92
CA LYS A 16 5.04 -5.53 -24.04
C LYS A 16 3.80 -5.17 -23.21
N PRO A 17 2.98 -6.17 -22.83
CA PRO A 17 1.91 -5.98 -21.85
C PRO A 17 2.45 -5.46 -20.52
N GLU A 18 1.61 -4.73 -19.81
CA GLU A 18 1.88 -4.35 -18.43
C GLU A 18 2.02 -5.60 -17.55
N LYS A 19 3.04 -5.62 -16.70
CA LYS A 19 3.28 -6.74 -15.78
C LYS A 19 3.17 -6.26 -14.34
N LEU A 20 2.32 -6.94 -13.56
CA LEU A 20 2.30 -6.79 -12.10
C LEU A 20 3.62 -7.34 -11.53
N THR A 21 4.30 -6.53 -10.73
CA THR A 21 5.63 -6.87 -10.19
C THR A 21 5.65 -6.95 -8.68
N THR A 22 4.74 -6.26 -8.00
CA THR A 22 4.67 -6.30 -6.54
C THR A 22 3.26 -6.04 -6.08
N VAL A 23 2.84 -6.80 -5.07
CA VAL A 23 1.69 -6.48 -4.22
C VAL A 23 2.23 -6.14 -2.84
N ALA A 24 1.93 -4.93 -2.36
CA ALA A 24 2.32 -4.46 -1.04
C ALA A 24 1.10 -4.24 -0.16
N LYS A 25 1.17 -4.58 1.13
CA LYS A 25 0.09 -4.32 2.10
C LYS A 25 0.54 -3.37 3.19
N PHE A 26 -0.36 -2.46 3.54
CA PHE A 26 -0.13 -1.43 4.55
C PHE A 26 -1.26 -1.43 5.58
N VAL A 27 -0.89 -1.11 6.82
CA VAL A 27 -1.82 -0.71 7.87
C VAL A 27 -1.56 0.76 8.18
N HIS A 28 -2.58 1.60 8.09
CA HIS A 28 -2.51 2.96 8.63
C HIS A 28 -3.02 2.96 10.05
N ILE A 29 -2.25 3.56 10.96
CA ILE A 29 -2.69 3.85 12.31
C ILE A 29 -3.04 5.32 12.35
N TRP A 30 -4.30 5.61 12.64
CA TRP A 30 -4.78 6.97 12.81
C TRP A 30 -4.91 7.32 14.28
N GLN A 31 -4.44 8.50 14.62
CA GLN A 31 -4.58 9.12 15.92
C GLN A 31 -5.49 10.34 15.80
N GLN A 32 -6.36 10.51 16.78
CA GLN A 32 -7.17 11.71 16.90
C GLN A 32 -6.36 12.75 17.67
N ASP A 33 -6.20 13.92 17.07
CA ASP A 33 -5.56 15.10 17.66
C ASP A 33 -6.60 16.23 17.70
N GLY A 34 -7.17 16.45 18.89
CA GLY A 34 -8.35 17.30 19.08
C GLY A 34 -9.57 16.78 18.29
N GLN A 35 -9.99 17.55 17.28
CA GLN A 35 -11.12 17.22 16.39
C GLN A 35 -10.69 16.66 15.02
N GLN A 36 -9.39 16.45 14.80
CA GLN A 36 -8.86 16.00 13.52
C GLN A 36 -8.27 14.59 13.64
N TRP A 37 -8.50 13.75 12.63
CA TRP A 37 -7.78 12.49 12.48
C TRP A 37 -6.53 12.72 11.65
N ARG A 38 -5.41 12.19 12.12
CA ARG A 38 -4.11 12.22 11.41
C ARG A 38 -3.50 10.83 11.43
N VAL A 39 -2.83 10.45 10.34
CA VAL A 39 -2.05 9.22 10.30
C VAL A 39 -0.83 9.41 11.22
N SER A 40 -0.69 8.58 12.24
CA SER A 40 0.44 8.59 13.17
C SER A 40 1.50 7.56 12.79
N ARG A 41 1.12 6.49 12.07
CA ARG A 41 2.06 5.48 11.58
C ARG A 41 1.52 4.79 10.33
N ILE A 42 2.44 4.41 9.45
CA ILE A 42 2.20 3.49 8.34
C ILE A 42 3.06 2.25 8.58
N ILE A 43 2.46 1.07 8.59
CA ILE A 43 3.16 -0.20 8.75
C ILE A 43 3.09 -0.98 7.43
N SER A 44 4.24 -1.24 6.83
CA SER A 44 4.37 -2.13 5.67
C SER A 44 4.69 -3.55 6.15
N TYR A 45 3.90 -4.56 5.76
CA TYR A 45 4.01 -5.90 6.38
C TYR A 45 3.89 -7.10 5.44
N ALA A 46 3.51 -6.92 4.18
CA ALA A 46 3.53 -8.01 3.21
C ALA A 46 3.92 -7.49 1.83
N HIS A 47 5.01 -8.03 1.29
CA HIS A 47 5.47 -7.78 -0.06
C HIS A 47 5.55 -9.12 -0.79
N SER A 48 4.76 -9.28 -1.84
CA SER A 48 4.78 -10.49 -2.67
C SER A 48 4.95 -10.13 -4.13
N VAL A 49 5.81 -10.88 -4.81
CA VAL A 49 5.81 -10.98 -6.27
C VAL A 49 4.66 -11.90 -6.70
N PRO A 50 3.86 -11.52 -7.71
CA PRO A 50 2.87 -12.42 -8.28
C PRO A 50 3.58 -13.60 -8.98
N ASN A 51 3.08 -14.82 -8.77
CA ASN A 51 3.49 -16.00 -9.54
C ASN A 51 3.01 -15.94 -10.99
#